data_AF-A0A1B9ND63-F1
#
_entry.id   AF-A0A1B9ND63-F1
#
_cell.length_a   1.000
_cell.length_b   1.000
_cell.length_c   1.000
_cell.angle_alpha   90.00
_cell.angle_beta   90.00
_cell.angle_gamma   90.00
#
_symmetry.space_group_name_H-M   'P 1'
#
loop_
_entity.id
_entity.type
_entity.pdbx_description
1 polymer ?
#
loop_
_entity_poly.entity_id
_entity_poly.type
_entity_poly.pdbx_seq_one_letter_code
_entity_poly.pdbx_strand_id
1 'polypeptide(L)'
;MVASHKLLVKIKETLTNLSVFHLQILFDFYSKTTRLLSFSLTPIFIGISLLLTTYVNRAIALSSEVIHVAETTNVINGTAPYLSFDGGKTKILGVDDIFWMSYQVGNQTFRYTLDNNTSSQQNPILLPESIKTFADINSIIPKNYPIPEWAEDNGQQIEFNSRYG
;
A
#
# COMPACT_ATOMS: atom_id res chain seq x y z
N MET A 1 64.62 -52.04 46.37
CA MET A 1 63.15 -52.02 46.14
C MET A 1 62.60 -50.62 45.82
N VAL A 2 62.99 -49.56 46.57
CA VAL A 2 62.45 -48.19 46.41
C VAL A 2 62.76 -47.52 45.05
N ALA A 3 63.94 -47.73 44.47
CA ALA A 3 64.33 -47.10 43.20
C ALA A 3 63.51 -47.59 41.99
N SER A 4 63.19 -48.89 41.95
CA SER A 4 62.36 -49.49 40.90
C SER A 4 60.91 -48.98 40.97
N HIS A 5 60.36 -48.82 42.17
CA HIS A 5 59.03 -48.25 42.36
C HIS A 5 58.93 -46.80 41.86
N LYS A 6 59.93 -45.94 42.17
CA LYS A 6 59.97 -44.55 41.68
C LYS A 6 60.06 -44.47 40.14
N LEU A 7 60.78 -45.39 39.51
CA LEU A 7 60.88 -45.47 38.05
C LEU A 7 59.54 -45.83 37.40
N LEU A 8 58.82 -46.82 37.94
CA LEU A 8 57.50 -47.20 37.43
C LEU A 8 56.47 -46.08 37.58
N VAL A 9 56.48 -45.35 38.71
CA VAL A 9 55.62 -44.19 38.91
C VAL A 9 55.92 -43.09 37.89
N LYS A 10 57.21 -42.78 37.68
CA LYS A 10 57.63 -41.77 36.69
C LYS A 10 57.24 -42.16 35.26
N ILE A 11 57.38 -43.43 34.88
CA ILE A 11 56.95 -43.93 33.58
C ILE A 11 55.43 -43.77 33.41
N LYS A 12 54.64 -44.18 34.41
CA LYS A 12 53.19 -44.05 34.36
C LYS A 12 52.76 -42.60 34.20
N GLU A 13 53.39 -41.68 34.94
CA GLU A 13 53.14 -40.24 34.85
C GLU A 13 53.50 -39.67 33.47
N THR A 14 54.65 -40.07 32.90
CA THR A 14 55.03 -39.63 31.54
C THR A 14 54.06 -40.13 30.48
N LEU A 15 53.54 -41.35 30.61
CA LEU A 15 52.56 -41.92 29.68
C LEU A 15 51.20 -41.23 29.80
N THR A 16 50.74 -40.91 31.02
CA THR A 16 49.49 -40.17 31.23
C THR A 16 49.60 -38.74 30.69
N ASN A 17 50.72 -38.06 30.93
CA ASN A 17 50.94 -36.70 30.43
C ASN A 17 51.00 -36.69 28.89
N LEU A 18 51.61 -37.70 28.28
CA LEU A 18 51.64 -37.84 26.82
C LEU A 18 50.23 -38.09 26.26
N SER A 19 49.43 -38.95 26.88
CA SER A 19 48.05 -39.21 26.47
C SER A 19 47.16 -37.97 26.58
N VAL A 20 47.26 -37.24 27.70
CA VAL A 20 46.52 -35.98 27.92
C VAL A 20 46.93 -34.92 26.89
N PHE A 21 48.22 -34.81 26.58
CA PHE A 21 48.72 -33.87 25.56
C PHE A 21 48.15 -34.16 24.16
N HIS A 22 48.09 -35.44 23.75
CA HIS A 22 47.50 -35.81 22.47
C HIS A 22 45.99 -35.53 22.41
N LEU A 23 45.26 -35.81 23.49
CA LEU A 23 43.84 -35.50 23.58
C LEU A 23 43.58 -33.99 23.50
N GLN A 24 44.43 -33.17 24.13
CA GLN A 24 44.33 -31.71 24.06
C GLN A 24 44.53 -31.20 22.62
N ILE A 25 45.51 -31.73 21.89
CA ILE A 25 45.74 -31.36 20.49
C ILE A 25 44.53 -31.74 19.62
N LEU A 26 43.96 -32.93 19.80
CA LEU A 26 42.78 -33.36 19.05
C LEU A 26 41.57 -32.49 19.38
N PHE A 27 41.39 -32.11 20.65
CA PHE A 27 40.33 -31.20 21.08
C PHE A 27 40.51 -29.79 20.50
N ASP A 28 41.74 -29.26 20.51
CA ASP A 28 42.06 -27.95 19.95
C ASP A 28 41.91 -27.93 18.42
N PHE A 29 42.28 -29.02 17.74
CA PHE A 29 42.06 -29.19 16.31
C PHE A 29 40.56 -29.27 15.96
N TYR A 30 39.79 -30.06 16.71
CA TYR A 30 38.35 -30.20 16.53
C TYR A 30 37.61 -28.88 16.82
N SER A 31 37.96 -28.18 17.90
CA SER A 31 37.34 -26.90 18.25
C SER A 31 37.67 -25.78 17.26
N LYS A 32 38.89 -25.76 16.71
CA LYS A 32 39.29 -24.78 15.69
C LYS A 32 38.62 -25.04 14.34
N THR A 33 38.55 -26.29 13.92
CA THR A 33 37.87 -26.68 12.66
C THR A 33 36.36 -26.42 12.71
N THR A 34 35.69 -26.76 13.82
CA THR A 34 34.26 -26.46 14.01
C THR A 34 33.97 -24.95 14.03
N ARG A 35 34.83 -24.15 14.67
CA ARG A 35 34.74 -22.68 14.61
C ARG A 35 34.86 -22.17 13.18
N LEU A 36 35.88 -22.58 12.42
CA LEU A 36 36.10 -22.13 11.05
C LEU A 36 34.94 -22.50 10.10
N LEU A 37 34.41 -23.72 10.22
CA LEU A 37 33.24 -24.16 9.45
C LEU A 37 31.99 -23.34 9.79
N SER A 38 31.79 -22.99 11.06
CA SER A 38 30.66 -22.15 11.47
C SER A 38 30.77 -20.71 10.95
N PHE A 39 31.97 -20.12 10.91
CA PHE A 39 32.18 -18.77 10.34
C PHE A 39 31.95 -18.73 8.82
N SER A 40 32.29 -19.80 8.09
CA SER A 40 32.15 -19.83 6.64
C SER A 40 30.72 -20.11 6.16
N LEU A 41 29.93 -20.88 6.92
CA LEU A 41 28.60 -21.32 6.49
C LEU A 41 27.48 -20.40 6.98
N THR A 42 27.61 -19.81 8.17
CA THR A 42 26.58 -18.91 8.75
C THR A 42 26.18 -17.73 7.86
N PRO A 43 27.09 -16.96 7.22
CA PRO A 43 26.67 -15.84 6.38
C PRO A 43 25.94 -16.30 5.11
N ILE A 44 26.27 -17.51 4.60
CA ILE A 44 25.62 -18.10 3.43
C ILE A 44 24.17 -18.47 3.76
N PHE A 45 23.93 -19.14 4.90
CA PHE A 45 22.58 -19.47 5.35
C PHE A 45 21.73 -18.22 5.61
N ILE A 46 22.32 -17.18 6.22
CA ILE A 46 21.64 -15.90 6.45
C ILE A 46 21.28 -15.23 5.12
N GLY A 47 22.21 -15.19 4.17
CA GLY A 47 21.97 -14.62 2.83
C GLY A 47 20.88 -15.36 2.06
N ILE A 48 20.88 -16.70 2.09
CA ILE A 48 19.84 -17.52 1.46
C ILE A 48 18.49 -17.29 2.15
N SER A 49 18.45 -17.21 3.47
CA SER A 49 17.22 -16.92 4.23
C SER A 49 16.65 -15.56 3.87
N LEU A 50 17.47 -14.51 3.81
CA LEU A 50 17.06 -13.16 3.42
C LEU A 50 16.54 -13.10 1.98
N LEU A 51 17.25 -13.78 1.06
CA LEU A 51 16.83 -13.86 -0.35
C LEU A 51 15.49 -14.60 -0.49
N LEU A 52 15.30 -15.70 0.25
CA LEU A 52 14.04 -16.44 0.23
C LEU A 52 12.90 -15.62 0.85
N THR A 53 13.15 -14.94 1.97
CA THR A 53 12.15 -14.05 2.60
C THR A 53 11.75 -12.92 1.67
N THR A 54 12.70 -12.27 0.98
CA THR A 54 12.36 -11.21 0.02
C THR A 54 11.62 -11.75 -1.19
N TYR A 55 11.99 -12.92 -1.72
CA TYR A 55 11.28 -13.58 -2.82
C TYR A 55 9.84 -13.96 -2.44
N VAL A 56 9.65 -14.58 -1.27
CA VAL A 56 8.32 -14.95 -0.75
C VAL A 56 7.49 -13.70 -0.47
N ASN A 57 8.07 -12.67 0.17
CA ASN A 57 7.36 -11.41 0.43
C ASN A 57 6.96 -10.70 -0.87
N ARG A 58 7.79 -10.75 -1.92
CA ARG A 58 7.42 -10.22 -3.25
C ARG A 58 6.36 -11.06 -3.93
N ALA A 59 6.39 -12.39 -3.82
CA ALA A 59 5.36 -13.27 -4.35
C ALA A 59 4.00 -13.03 -3.66
N ILE A 60 4.01 -12.89 -2.33
CA ILE A 60 2.84 -12.50 -1.53
C ILE A 60 2.39 -11.09 -1.92
N ALA A 61 3.32 -10.13 -2.06
CA ALA A 61 3.00 -8.76 -2.44
C ALA A 61 2.39 -8.66 -3.85
N LEU A 62 2.94 -9.37 -4.84
CA LEU A 62 2.40 -9.44 -6.20
C LEU A 62 1.06 -10.18 -6.26
N SER A 63 0.82 -11.14 -5.36
CA SER A 63 -0.52 -11.70 -5.16
C SER A 63 -1.47 -10.77 -4.41
N SER A 64 -0.95 -9.70 -3.79
CA SER A 64 -1.72 -8.67 -3.07
C SER A 64 -1.83 -7.35 -3.83
N GLU A 65 -1.14 -7.19 -4.96
CA GLU A 65 -1.23 -6.02 -5.82
C GLU A 65 -2.49 -6.19 -6.69
N VAL A 66 -3.53 -5.42 -6.35
CA VAL A 66 -4.95 -5.52 -6.78
C VAL A 66 -5.71 -6.53 -5.89
N ILE A 67 -6.55 -6.16 -4.92
CA ILE A 67 -7.66 -5.19 -4.93
C ILE A 67 -7.87 -4.71 -3.48
N HIS A 68 -8.03 -3.39 -3.24
CA HIS A 68 -8.68 -2.91 -2.02
C HIS A 68 -10.16 -3.34 -2.05
N VAL A 69 -10.44 -4.57 -1.64
CA VAL A 69 -11.81 -5.08 -1.49
C VAL A 69 -12.32 -4.57 -0.16
N ALA A 70 -13.34 -3.72 -0.18
CA ALA A 70 -14.09 -3.43 1.03
C ALA A 70 -14.66 -4.76 1.56
N GLU A 71 -14.17 -5.22 2.71
CA GLU A 71 -14.71 -6.41 3.34
C GLU A 71 -16.13 -6.13 3.81
N THR A 72 -17.06 -6.92 3.30
CA THR A 72 -18.46 -6.88 3.74
C THR A 72 -18.76 -8.20 4.43
N THR A 73 -19.59 -8.16 5.46
CA THR A 73 -19.97 -9.35 6.25
C THR A 73 -20.74 -10.40 5.44
N ASN A 74 -21.18 -10.06 4.22
CA ASN A 74 -21.93 -10.92 3.31
C ASN A 74 -21.30 -10.86 1.92
N VAL A 75 -21.40 -11.94 1.15
CA VAL A 75 -20.99 -11.92 -0.28
C VAL A 75 -21.78 -10.84 -1.01
N ILE A 76 -21.11 -9.82 -1.55
CA ILE A 76 -21.73 -8.88 -2.48
C ILE A 76 -22.02 -9.64 -3.77
N ASN A 77 -23.27 -10.02 -3.96
CA ASN A 77 -23.74 -10.62 -5.20
C ASN A 77 -24.07 -9.47 -6.18
N GLY A 78 -23.14 -9.15 -7.08
CA GLY A 78 -23.33 -8.09 -8.08
C GLY A 78 -22.05 -7.71 -8.82
N THR A 79 -22.18 -7.05 -9.98
CA THR A 79 -21.08 -6.41 -10.72
C THR A 79 -20.62 -5.14 -9.98
N ALA A 80 -19.44 -4.59 -10.30
CA ALA A 80 -18.96 -3.32 -9.72
C ALA A 80 -20.08 -2.27 -9.70
N PRO A 81 -20.24 -1.49 -8.61
CA PRO A 81 -21.34 -0.56 -8.48
C PRO A 81 -21.27 0.48 -9.61
N TYR A 82 -22.33 0.53 -10.42
CA TYR A 82 -22.52 1.55 -11.44
C TYR A 82 -23.62 2.49 -10.98
N LEU A 83 -23.39 3.80 -11.13
CA LEU A 83 -24.48 4.76 -11.00
C LEU A 83 -25.42 4.55 -12.18
N SER A 84 -26.71 4.37 -11.91
CA SER A 84 -27.70 4.24 -12.98
C SER A 84 -28.85 5.21 -12.81
N PHE A 85 -29.35 5.70 -13.94
CA PHE A 85 -30.55 6.52 -14.01
C PHE A 85 -31.74 5.66 -14.43
N ASP A 86 -32.91 6.29 -14.57
CA ASP A 86 -34.08 5.74 -15.28
C ASP A 86 -34.46 4.28 -14.96
N GLY A 87 -34.24 3.86 -13.71
CA GLY A 87 -34.51 2.50 -13.24
C GLY A 87 -33.49 1.45 -13.69
N GLY A 88 -32.28 1.85 -14.07
CA GLY A 88 -31.17 0.96 -14.43
C GLY A 88 -30.81 0.91 -15.92
N LYS A 89 -31.43 1.72 -16.80
CA LYS A 89 -31.22 1.60 -18.25
C LYS A 89 -29.96 2.33 -18.69
N THR A 90 -29.74 3.54 -18.17
CA THR A 90 -28.49 4.27 -18.37
C THR A 90 -27.57 3.97 -17.21
N LYS A 91 -26.44 3.32 -17.50
CA LYS A 91 -25.40 2.97 -16.53
C LYS A 91 -24.17 3.82 -16.81
N ILE A 92 -23.64 4.43 -15.77
CA ILE A 92 -22.35 5.09 -15.80
C ILE A 92 -21.27 4.09 -15.41
N LEU A 93 -20.26 3.97 -16.27
CA LEU A 93 -19.16 3.02 -16.13
C LEU A 93 -17.83 3.70 -15.86
N GLY A 94 -17.69 5.00 -16.16
CA GLY A 94 -16.47 5.78 -15.96
C GLY A 94 -16.64 6.91 -14.95
N VAL A 95 -15.53 7.40 -14.40
CA VAL A 95 -15.51 8.49 -13.41
C VAL A 95 -15.84 9.84 -14.06
N ASP A 96 -15.42 10.05 -15.32
CA ASP A 96 -15.74 11.26 -16.10
C ASP A 96 -17.24 11.42 -16.41
N ASP A 97 -17.95 10.30 -16.47
CA ASP A 97 -19.39 10.28 -16.66
C ASP A 97 -20.14 10.65 -15.38
N ILE A 98 -19.47 10.56 -14.22
CA ILE A 98 -19.98 10.98 -12.90
C ILE A 98 -19.67 12.45 -12.65
N PHE A 99 -18.43 12.87 -12.88
CA PHE A 99 -17.94 14.20 -12.52
C PHE A 99 -17.80 15.09 -13.74
N TRP A 100 -18.92 15.65 -14.18
CA TRP A 100 -18.94 16.62 -15.26
C TRP A 100 -19.92 17.76 -15.01
N MET A 101 -19.63 18.87 -15.67
CA MET A 101 -20.49 20.04 -15.75
C MET A 101 -20.45 20.60 -17.17
N SER A 102 -21.59 21.04 -17.69
CA SER A 102 -21.62 21.80 -18.94
C SER A 102 -22.64 22.92 -18.93
N TYR A 103 -22.45 23.91 -19.78
CA TYR A 103 -23.42 24.98 -20.02
C TYR A 103 -23.37 25.41 -21.49
N GLN A 104 -24.41 26.11 -21.93
CA GLN A 104 -24.56 26.58 -23.31
C GLN A 104 -24.48 28.10 -23.38
N VAL A 105 -23.73 28.63 -24.34
CA VAL A 105 -23.71 30.06 -24.68
C VAL A 105 -24.01 30.18 -26.17
N GLY A 106 -25.22 30.62 -26.50
CA GLY A 106 -25.72 30.56 -27.88
C GLY A 106 -25.70 29.13 -28.41
N ASN A 107 -24.88 28.86 -29.43
CA ASN A 107 -24.71 27.53 -30.03
C ASN A 107 -23.47 26.77 -29.54
N GLN A 108 -22.74 27.32 -28.55
CA GLN A 108 -21.50 26.71 -28.04
C GLN A 108 -21.74 26.01 -26.71
N THR A 109 -21.29 24.76 -26.63
CA THR A 109 -21.30 23.96 -25.41
C THR A 109 -19.93 23.99 -24.75
N PHE A 110 -19.88 24.41 -23.50
CA PHE A 110 -18.68 24.31 -22.66
C PHE A 110 -18.85 23.12 -21.74
N ARG A 111 -17.92 22.15 -21.78
CA ARG A 111 -17.99 20.91 -20.99
C ARG A 111 -16.69 20.67 -20.24
N TYR A 112 -16.83 20.46 -18.93
CA TYR A 112 -15.75 20.15 -18.01
C TYR A 112 -15.94 18.75 -17.44
N THR A 113 -14.89 17.96 -17.42
CA THR A 113 -14.77 16.63 -16.81
C THR A 113 -13.57 16.65 -15.86
N LEU A 114 -13.30 15.54 -15.18
CA LEU A 114 -12.15 15.45 -14.29
C LEU A 114 -10.83 15.67 -15.06
N ASP A 115 -10.71 15.08 -16.24
CA ASP A 115 -9.48 15.11 -17.04
C ASP A 115 -9.16 16.46 -17.71
N ASN A 116 -10.18 17.27 -18.01
CA ASN A 116 -9.99 18.52 -18.75
C ASN A 116 -10.16 19.79 -17.90
N ASN A 117 -10.52 19.63 -16.62
CA ASN A 117 -10.72 20.75 -15.72
C ASN A 117 -9.38 21.21 -15.13
N THR A 118 -8.87 22.34 -15.62
CA THR A 118 -7.65 23.00 -15.12
C THR A 118 -7.93 24.12 -14.11
N SER A 119 -9.16 24.20 -13.60
CA SER A 119 -9.54 25.22 -12.63
C SER A 119 -8.79 25.10 -11.31
N SER A 120 -8.56 26.23 -10.66
CA SER A 120 -7.98 26.32 -9.32
C SER A 120 -8.61 27.47 -8.55
N GLN A 121 -8.25 27.63 -7.27
CA GLN A 121 -8.72 28.77 -6.48
C GLN A 121 -8.32 30.11 -7.11
N GLN A 122 -7.15 30.18 -7.74
CA GLN A 122 -6.66 31.39 -8.42
C GLN A 122 -7.15 31.50 -9.88
N ASN A 123 -7.63 30.40 -10.47
CA ASN A 123 -8.14 30.34 -11.84
C ASN A 123 -9.49 29.60 -11.87
N PRO A 124 -10.58 30.21 -11.38
CA PRO A 124 -11.89 29.58 -11.35
C PRO A 124 -12.53 29.50 -12.74
N ILE A 125 -13.51 28.60 -12.90
CA ILE A 125 -14.37 28.58 -14.09
C ILE A 125 -15.35 29.76 -13.97
N LEU A 126 -15.17 30.78 -14.81
CA LEU A 126 -16.04 31.95 -14.85
C LEU A 126 -17.27 31.67 -15.73
N LEU A 127 -18.46 31.80 -15.14
CA LEU A 127 -19.71 31.66 -15.87
C LEU A 127 -20.10 32.99 -16.54
N PRO A 128 -20.54 32.97 -17.81
CA PRO A 128 -21.01 34.18 -18.48
C PRO A 128 -22.38 34.60 -17.93
N GLU A 129 -22.74 35.88 -18.11
CA GLU A 129 -23.99 36.47 -17.58
C GLU A 129 -25.29 35.78 -18.04
N SER A 130 -25.23 35.03 -19.15
CA SER A 130 -26.35 34.23 -19.64
C SER A 130 -26.66 33.02 -18.77
N ILE A 131 -25.74 32.60 -17.90
CA ILE A 131 -25.88 31.48 -16.97
C ILE A 131 -26.19 32.06 -15.59
N LYS A 132 -27.44 31.96 -15.15
CA LYS A 132 -27.91 32.63 -13.92
C LYS A 132 -28.30 31.66 -12.82
N THR A 133 -28.65 30.44 -13.18
CA THR A 133 -29.21 29.44 -12.27
C THR A 133 -28.54 28.10 -12.47
N PHE A 134 -28.64 27.22 -11.48
CA PHE A 134 -28.24 25.81 -11.64
C PHE A 134 -29.03 25.10 -12.75
N ALA A 135 -30.21 25.59 -13.13
CA ALA A 135 -30.96 25.03 -14.25
C ALA A 135 -30.25 25.29 -15.59
N ASP A 136 -29.46 26.36 -15.70
CA ASP A 136 -28.67 26.71 -16.89
C ASP A 136 -27.38 25.87 -16.99
N ILE A 137 -27.04 25.15 -15.92
CA ILE A 137 -25.88 24.26 -15.82
C ILE A 137 -26.38 22.81 -15.93
N ASN A 138 -25.86 22.08 -16.90
CA ASN A 138 -26.06 20.64 -17.01
C ASN A 138 -25.03 19.92 -16.13
N SER A 139 -25.52 19.02 -15.30
CA SER A 139 -24.69 18.08 -14.53
C SER A 139 -25.47 16.79 -14.31
N ILE A 140 -24.82 15.82 -13.69
CA ILE A 140 -25.44 14.57 -13.27
C ILE A 140 -26.44 14.73 -12.11
N ILE A 141 -26.33 15.85 -11.37
CA ILE A 141 -27.14 16.09 -10.19
C ILE A 141 -28.54 16.54 -10.66
N PRO A 142 -29.62 15.92 -10.17
CA PRO A 142 -30.96 16.33 -10.52
C PRO A 142 -31.19 17.81 -10.23
N LYS A 143 -31.67 18.56 -11.23
CA LYS A 143 -31.95 20.00 -11.13
C LYS A 143 -33.13 20.33 -10.21
N ASN A 144 -33.94 19.33 -9.85
CA ASN A 144 -35.14 19.49 -9.02
C ASN A 144 -34.84 19.23 -7.54
N TYR A 145 -33.70 19.68 -7.03
CA TYR A 145 -33.56 19.74 -5.58
C TYR A 145 -34.55 20.82 -5.08
N PRO A 146 -35.54 20.48 -4.24
CA PRO A 146 -36.40 21.50 -3.67
C PRO A 146 -35.50 22.52 -2.98
N ILE A 147 -35.71 23.80 -3.30
CA ILE A 147 -35.06 24.90 -2.60
C ILE A 147 -35.42 24.66 -1.13
N PRO A 148 -34.46 24.31 -0.27
CA PRO A 148 -34.78 24.03 1.12
C PRO A 148 -35.37 25.31 1.73
N GLU A 149 -36.33 25.18 2.63
CA GLU A 149 -37.14 26.28 3.20
C GLU A 149 -36.29 27.45 3.74
N TRP A 150 -35.04 27.19 4.14
CA TRP A 150 -34.06 28.22 4.53
C TRP A 150 -33.59 29.14 3.38
N ALA A 151 -33.88 28.79 2.12
CA ALA A 151 -33.54 29.54 0.92
C ALA A 151 -34.76 30.23 0.27
N GLU A 152 -35.95 30.13 0.85
CA GLU A 152 -37.16 30.83 0.37
C GLU A 152 -37.32 32.25 0.93
N ASP A 153 -36.47 32.68 1.87
CA ASP A 153 -36.64 34.00 2.48
C ASP A 153 -35.94 35.12 1.68
N ASN A 154 -36.77 35.95 1.04
CA ASN A 154 -36.53 37.34 0.63
C ASN A 154 -36.07 37.71 -0.79
N GLY A 155 -36.25 36.85 -1.80
CA GLY A 155 -36.07 37.29 -3.20
C GLY A 155 -34.68 37.85 -3.53
N GLN A 156 -33.69 37.57 -2.67
CA GLN A 156 -32.29 37.78 -2.98
C GLN A 156 -31.83 36.55 -3.76
N GLN A 157 -31.32 36.79 -4.96
CA GLN A 157 -30.55 35.77 -5.67
C GLN A 157 -29.52 35.20 -4.71
N ILE A 158 -29.30 33.88 -4.76
CA ILE A 158 -28.21 33.23 -4.04
C ILE A 158 -26.91 33.84 -4.60
N GLU A 159 -26.46 34.90 -3.96
CA GLU A 159 -25.19 35.53 -4.26
C GLU A 159 -24.12 34.56 -3.76
N PHE A 160 -23.39 33.95 -4.70
CA PHE A 160 -22.21 33.14 -4.38
C PHE A 160 -21.13 34.08 -3.83
N ASN A 161 -21.32 34.54 -2.61
CA ASN A 161 -20.33 35.30 -1.88
C ASN A 161 -19.15 34.36 -1.67
N SER A 162 -18.06 34.68 -2.37
CA SER A 162 -16.73 34.07 -2.31
C SER A 162 -16.08 34.31 -0.94
N ARG A 163 -16.73 33.87 0.13
CA ARG A 163 -16.28 34.06 1.51
C ARG A 163 -15.31 32.96 1.94
N TYR A 164 -14.33 32.67 1.10
CA TYR A 164 -13.04 32.08 1.48
C TYR A 164 -12.00 32.60 0.49
N GLY A 165 -11.42 33.75 0.83
CA GLY A 165 -10.13 34.19 0.31
C GLY A 165 -9.00 33.41 0.97
#